data_AF-A0A1Q9TUV4-F1
#
_entry.id   AF-A0A1Q9TUV4-F1
#
_cell.length_a   1.000
_cell.length_b   1.000
_cell.length_c   1.000
_cell.angle_alpha   90.00
_cell.angle_beta   90.00
_cell.angle_gamma   90.00
#
_symmetry.space_group_name_H-M   'P 1'
#
loop_
_entity.id
_entity.type
_entity.pdbx_description
1 polymer ?
#
loop_
_entity_poly.entity_id
_entity_poly.type
_entity_poly.pdbx_seq_one_letter_code
_entity_poly.pdbx_strand_id
1 'polypeptide(L)'
;MSVIGMDSADEERRRVAEHVEWQKQGAWVVVWGRYTRCFWAYACWPVIPEEGVVISARDPHTLYAQMRSVEREHGYLRWRYGRR
;
A
#
# COMPACT_ATOMS: atom_id res chain seq x y z
N MET A 1 -8.87 -29.26 -12.50
CA MET A 1 -9.43 -27.94 -12.12
C MET A 1 -8.30 -26.93 -12.21
N SER A 2 -8.42 -25.94 -13.11
CA SER A 2 -7.30 -25.15 -13.62
C SER A 2 -6.75 -24.13 -12.61
N VAL A 3 -5.68 -24.53 -11.92
CA VAL A 3 -4.86 -23.68 -11.03
C VAL A 3 -4.18 -22.52 -11.80
N ILE A 4 -3.94 -22.74 -13.10
CA ILE A 4 -3.17 -21.87 -14.00
C ILE A 4 -3.83 -20.49 -14.21
N GLY A 5 -5.16 -20.38 -14.11
CA GLY A 5 -5.88 -19.11 -14.28
C GLY A 5 -5.96 -18.24 -13.02
N MET A 6 -5.85 -18.82 -11.83
CA MET A 6 -5.83 -18.07 -10.56
C MET A 6 -4.44 -17.54 -10.22
N ASP A 7 -3.39 -18.30 -10.56
CA ASP A 7 -2.00 -17.89 -10.35
C ASP A 7 -1.62 -16.67 -11.20
N SER A 8 -2.06 -16.61 -12.46
CA SER A 8 -1.77 -15.48 -13.35
C SER A 8 -2.43 -14.18 -12.90
N ALA A 9 -3.68 -14.25 -12.43
CA ALA A 9 -4.39 -13.10 -11.87
C ALA A 9 -3.75 -12.65 -10.54
N ASP A 10 -3.35 -13.57 -9.67
CA ASP A 10 -2.64 -13.23 -8.43
C ASP A 10 -1.28 -12.58 -8.70
N GLU A 11 -0.57 -13.04 -9.72
CA GLU A 11 0.72 -12.49 -10.13
C GLU A 11 0.58 -11.09 -10.74
N GLU A 12 -0.44 -10.86 -11.56
CA GLU A 12 -0.78 -9.51 -12.03
C GLU A 12 -1.07 -8.56 -10.85
N ARG A 13 -1.85 -9.00 -9.86
CA ARG A 13 -2.14 -8.20 -8.67
C ARG A 13 -0.88 -7.94 -7.85
N ARG A 14 0.03 -8.91 -7.75
CA ARG A 14 1.32 -8.71 -7.10
C ARG A 14 2.15 -7.62 -7.80
N ARG A 15 2.23 -7.64 -9.14
CA ARG A 15 2.94 -6.60 -9.90
C ARG A 15 2.34 -5.21 -9.70
N VAL A 16 1.01 -5.13 -9.59
CA VAL A 16 0.33 -3.86 -9.24
C VAL A 16 0.74 -3.38 -7.85
N ALA A 17 0.81 -4.28 -6.86
CA ALA A 17 1.26 -3.92 -5.50
C ALA A 17 2.69 -3.36 -5.51
N GLU A 18 3.62 -4.05 -6.18
CA GLU A 18 5.01 -3.63 -6.36
C GLU A 18 5.12 -2.27 -7.07
N HIS A 19 4.28 -2.03 -8.07
CA HIS A 19 4.23 -0.75 -8.76
C HIS A 19 3.75 0.40 -7.85
N VAL A 20 2.73 0.16 -7.02
CA VAL A 20 2.25 1.17 -6.05
C VAL A 20 3.32 1.47 -5.00
N GLU A 21 3.99 0.45 -4.48
CA GLU A 21 5.11 0.62 -3.55
C GLU A 21 6.23 1.46 -4.16
N TRP A 22 6.64 1.15 -5.40
CA TRP A 22 7.64 1.92 -6.12
C TRP A 22 7.24 3.40 -6.28
N GLN A 23 5.98 3.67 -6.68
CA GLN A 23 5.47 5.04 -6.79
C GLN A 23 5.53 5.82 -5.47
N LYS A 24 5.37 5.12 -4.34
CA LYS A 24 5.38 5.71 -3.00
C LYS A 24 6.77 5.88 -2.41
N GLN A 25 7.82 5.55 -3.18
CA GLN A 25 9.22 5.87 -2.88
C GLN A 25 9.63 5.45 -1.45
N GLY A 26 9.27 4.22 -1.08
CA GLY A 26 9.63 3.61 0.20
C GLY A 26 8.88 4.16 1.43
N ALA A 27 7.91 5.06 1.26
CA ALA A 27 7.04 5.48 2.36
C ALA A 27 6.04 4.40 2.77
N TRP A 28 5.75 3.47 1.85
CA TRP A 28 4.78 2.42 2.08
C TRP A 28 5.33 1.10 1.56
N VAL A 29 5.08 0.03 2.30
CA VAL A 29 5.25 -1.35 1.84
C VAL A 29 3.88 -1.86 1.41
N VAL A 30 3.76 -2.40 0.20
CA VAL A 30 2.47 -2.82 -0.37
C VAL A 30 2.51 -4.27 -0.83
N VAL A 31 1.58 -5.08 -0.33
CA VAL A 31 1.53 -6.52 -0.62
C VAL A 31 0.15 -6.95 -1.09
N TRP A 32 0.10 -7.92 -2.02
CA TRP A 32 -1.13 -8.58 -2.41
C TRP A 32 -1.37 -9.83 -1.56
N GLY A 33 -2.45 -9.81 -0.77
CA GLY A 33 -2.91 -10.97 0.00
C GLY A 33 -3.70 -11.93 -0.88
N ARG A 34 -3.07 -13.01 -1.35
CA ARG A 34 -3.71 -14.02 -2.21
C ARG A 34 -4.97 -14.64 -1.60
N TYR A 35 -4.94 -14.90 -0.29
CA TYR A 35 -6.08 -15.48 0.43
C TYR A 35 -7.20 -14.46 0.66
N THR A 36 -6.85 -13.24 1.07
CA THR A 36 -7.84 -12.18 1.36
C THR A 36 -8.36 -11.50 0.10
N ARG A 37 -7.69 -11.66 -1.04
CA ARG A 37 -7.92 -10.92 -2.29
C ARG A 37 -7.95 -9.41 -2.07
N CYS A 38 -7.03 -8.92 -1.23
CA CYS A 38 -6.87 -7.50 -0.92
C CYS A 38 -5.40 -7.10 -1.04
N PHE A 39 -5.19 -5.87 -1.45
CA PHE A 39 -3.95 -5.16 -1.24
C PHE A 39 -3.88 -4.68 0.21
N TRP A 40 -2.70 -4.81 0.79
CA TRP A 40 -2.37 -4.32 2.12
C TRP A 40 -1.23 -3.32 1.99
N ALA A 41 -1.34 -2.18 2.67
CA ALA A 41 -0.30 -1.17 2.70
C ALA A 41 0.07 -0.83 4.15
N TYR A 42 1.37 -0.83 4.42
CA TYR A 42 1.97 -0.55 5.72
C TYR A 42 2.80 0.72 5.60
N ALA A 43 2.57 1.68 6.48
CA ALA A 43 3.35 2.91 6.47
C ALA A 43 4.73 2.70 7.11
N CYS A 44 5.79 3.15 6.43
CA CYS A 44 7.20 2.99 6.86
C CYS A 44 7.86 4.31 7.29
N TRP A 45 7.06 5.36 7.48
CA TRP A 45 7.48 6.65 8.01
C TRP A 45 6.91 6.80 9.42
N PRO A 46 7.42 7.72 10.26
CA PRO A 46 6.89 7.94 11.60
C PRO A 46 5.48 8.54 11.48
N VAL A 47 4.50 7.65 11.42
CA VAL A 47 3.08 7.97 11.46
C VAL A 47 2.70 8.20 12.91
N ILE A 48 1.82 9.14 13.18
CA ILE A 48 1.17 9.31 14.48
C ILE A 48 -0.20 8.64 14.33
N PRO A 49 -0.52 7.53 15.01
CA PRO A 49 0.05 7.06 16.27
C PRO A 49 1.31 6.18 16.11
N GLU A 50 2.11 6.10 17.18
CA GLU A 50 3.36 5.32 17.25
C GLU A 50 3.20 3.83 16.91
N GLU A 51 1.98 3.30 17.01
CA GLU A 51 1.62 1.92 16.65
C GLU A 51 1.74 1.65 15.14
N GLY A 52 1.89 2.69 14.31
CA GLY A 52 1.94 2.59 12.86
C GLY A 52 0.54 2.54 12.23
N VAL A 53 0.48 2.70 10.91
CA VAL A 53 -0.79 2.65 10.17
C VAL A 53 -0.75 1.56 9.11
N VAL A 54 -1.78 0.72 9.13
CA VAL A 54 -2.02 -0.36 8.17
C VAL A 54 -3.41 -0.16 7.57
N ILE A 55 -3.49 -0.23 6.25
CA ILE A 55 -4.73 -0.13 5.49
C ILE A 55 -4.83 -1.26 4.47
N SER A 56 -6.05 -1.60 4.08
CA SER A 56 -6.29 -2.62 3.05
C SER A 56 -7.46 -2.25 2.14
N ALA A 57 -7.37 -2.65 0.88
CA ALA A 57 -8.43 -2.45 -0.10
C ALA A 57 -8.40 -3.56 -1.16
N ARG A 58 -9.55 -3.87 -1.76
CA ARG A 58 -9.65 -4.89 -2.82
C ARG A 58 -9.10 -4.41 -4.16
N ASP A 59 -9.15 -3.12 -4.40
CA ASP A 59 -8.73 -2.48 -5.63
C ASP A 59 -7.58 -1.48 -5.37
N PRO A 60 -6.67 -1.32 -6.34
CA PRO A 60 -5.49 -0.48 -6.18
C PRO A 60 -5.83 1.01 -6.13
N HIS A 61 -6.94 1.44 -6.74
CA HIS A 61 -7.33 2.85 -6.76
C HIS A 61 -7.83 3.32 -5.39
N THR A 62 -8.68 2.53 -4.74
CA THR A 62 -9.11 2.78 -3.36
C THR A 62 -7.94 2.68 -2.40
N LEU A 63 -7.03 1.69 -2.56
CA LEU A 63 -5.82 1.64 -1.75
C LEU A 63 -5.03 2.95 -1.86
N TYR A 64 -4.78 3.40 -3.08
CA TYR A 64 -4.04 4.64 -3.33
C TYR A 64 -4.74 5.88 -2.75
N ALA A 65 -6.07 5.94 -2.84
CA ALA A 65 -6.86 7.02 -2.26
C ALA A 65 -6.75 7.04 -0.73
N GLN A 66 -6.85 5.88 -0.09
CA GLN A 66 -6.68 5.74 1.36
C GLN A 66 -5.27 6.12 1.80
N MET A 67 -4.23 5.66 1.09
CA MET A 67 -2.83 6.05 1.38
C MET A 67 -2.67 7.56 1.37
N ARG A 68 -3.24 8.26 0.37
CA ARG A 68 -3.20 9.73 0.33
C ARG A 68 -4.00 10.39 1.46
N SER A 69 -5.07 9.76 1.94
CA SER A 69 -5.82 10.25 3.09
C SER A 69 -4.96 10.19 4.35
N VAL A 70 -4.37 9.03 4.63
CA VAL A 70 -3.45 8.80 5.75
C VAL A 70 -2.26 9.76 5.69
N GLU A 71 -1.66 9.93 4.51
CA GLU A 71 -0.54 10.86 4.30
C GLU A 71 -0.90 12.30 4.71
N ARG A 72 -2.12 12.77 4.39
CA ARG A 72 -2.58 14.11 4.78
C ARG A 72 -2.87 14.20 6.26
N GLU A 73 -3.57 13.21 6.80
CA GLU A 73 -3.99 13.18 8.20
C GLU A 73 -2.80 13.22 9.16
N HIS A 74 -1.74 12.46 8.86
CA HIS A 74 -0.60 12.32 9.77
C HIS A 74 0.62 13.15 9.37
N GLY A 75 0.45 14.13 8.48
CA GLY A 75 1.49 15.11 8.18
C GLY A 75 2.71 14.55 7.42
N TYR A 76 2.49 13.59 6.52
CA TYR A 76 3.53 12.97 5.70
C TYR A 76 4.47 13.98 5.03
N LEU A 77 3.91 15.05 4.45
CA LEU A 77 4.70 16.07 3.75
C LEU A 77 5.63 16.83 4.71
N ARG A 78 5.18 17.09 5.94
CA ARG A 78 6.02 17.70 6.98
C ARG A 78 7.16 16.76 7.39
N TRP A 79 6.90 15.47 7.51
CA TRP A 79 7.97 14.50 7.76
C TRP A 79 8.97 14.42 6.59
N ARG A 80 8.47 14.29 5.35
CA ARG A 80 9.31 14.03 4.18
C ARG A 80 10.12 15.23 3.72
N TYR A 81 9.57 16.44 3.86
CA TYR A 81 10.20 17.68 3.36
C TYR A 81 10.50 18.72 4.44
N GLY A 82 10.03 18.53 5.67
CA GLY A 82 10.19 19.51 6.75
C GLY A 82 11.53 19.50 7.47
N ARG A 83 12.54 18.78 6.96
CA ARG A 83 13.92 18.94 7.42
C ARG A 83 14.53 20.18 6.77
N ARG A 84 14.34 21.34 7.40
CA ARG A 84 15.22 22.50 7.27
C ARG A 84 15.74 22.89 8.64
#